data_AF-S6GD67-F1
#
_entry.id   AF-S6GD67-F1
#
_cell.length_a   1.000
_cell.length_b   1.000
_cell.length_c   1.000
_cell.angle_alpha   90.00
_cell.angle_beta   90.00
_cell.angle_gamma   90.00
#
_symmetry.space_group_name_H-M   'P 1'
#
loop_
_entity.id
_entity.type
_entity.pdbx_description
1 polymer ?
#
loop_
_entity_poly.entity_id
_entity_poly.type
_entity_poly.pdbx_seq_one_letter_code
_entity_poly.pdbx_strand_id
1 'polypeptide(L)'
;MSGKHATLTQVKQVVALREMGATKAVIAEEVGISISTVSRLCKRFSTSKGKARYALVLQVKERLVEALSNDDKYLDAAVMHLADDLASTRIIRNKIIEAVNNLALDDPDQVTNSLRALNSATSALATAQKIGRIATGADAANKSDHKPTVLEIKTMSDEEVSTMREVQINGDIALREADTVVEPKTTC
;
A
#
# COMPACT_ATOMS: atom_id res chain seq x y z
N MET A 1 23.08 -7.51 -48.24
CA MET A 1 22.11 -8.37 -47.55
C MET A 1 20.94 -7.51 -47.09
N SER A 2 19.88 -7.41 -47.89
CA SER A 2 18.69 -6.61 -47.58
C SER A 2 17.95 -7.30 -46.42
N GLY A 3 18.15 -6.79 -45.20
CA GLY A 3 17.50 -7.32 -44.01
C GLY A 3 16.01 -6.96 -44.03
N LYS A 4 15.13 -7.95 -43.93
CA LYS A 4 13.68 -7.77 -43.82
C LYS A 4 13.40 -6.76 -42.70
N HIS A 5 12.87 -5.59 -43.07
CA HIS A 5 12.55 -4.55 -42.10
C HIS A 5 11.40 -5.02 -41.20
N ALA A 6 11.54 -4.79 -39.90
CA ALA A 6 10.45 -5.05 -38.95
C ALA A 6 9.20 -4.27 -39.38
N THR A 7 8.04 -4.92 -39.36
CA THR A 7 6.78 -4.29 -39.73
C THR A 7 6.41 -3.21 -38.73
N LEU A 8 5.58 -2.24 -39.13
CA LEU A 8 5.15 -1.16 -38.23
C LEU A 8 4.45 -1.72 -36.97
N THR A 9 3.72 -2.83 -37.10
CA THR A 9 3.09 -3.55 -35.99
C THR A 9 4.13 -4.11 -35.02
N GLN A 10 5.17 -4.78 -35.53
CA GLN A 10 6.27 -5.31 -34.71
C GLN A 10 7.04 -4.20 -34.00
N VAL A 11 7.24 -3.05 -34.66
CA VAL A 11 7.88 -1.87 -34.04
C VAL A 11 7.05 -1.35 -32.85
N LYS A 12 5.72 -1.23 -33.02
CA LYS A 12 4.81 -0.80 -31.94
C LYS A 12 4.83 -1.77 -30.76
N GLN A 13 4.80 -3.07 -31.01
CA GLN A 13 4.84 -4.10 -29.97
C GLN A 13 6.16 -4.06 -29.19
N VAL A 14 7.30 -3.91 -29.87
CA VAL A 14 8.62 -3.80 -29.23
C VAL A 14 8.69 -2.58 -28.31
N VAL A 15 8.21 -1.42 -28.78
CA VAL A 15 8.18 -0.17 -28.00
C VAL A 15 7.28 -0.34 -26.77
N ALA A 16 6.05 -0.82 -26.95
CA ALA A 16 5.10 -1.01 -25.86
C ALA A 16 5.60 -1.99 -24.79
N LEU A 17 6.05 -3.19 -25.20
CA LEU A 17 6.58 -4.19 -24.28
C LEU A 17 7.84 -3.68 -23.55
N ARG A 18 8.70 -2.92 -24.24
CA ARG A 18 9.87 -2.32 -23.61
C ARG A 18 9.49 -1.29 -22.56
N GLU A 19 8.53 -0.44 -22.86
CA GLU A 19 8.03 0.59 -21.94
C GLU A 19 7.29 -0.01 -20.73
N MET A 20 6.63 -1.16 -20.90
CA MET A 20 6.03 -1.94 -19.80
C MET A 20 7.05 -2.69 -18.94
N GLY A 21 8.32 -2.71 -19.35
CA GLY A 21 9.41 -3.27 -18.54
C GLY A 21 9.86 -4.68 -18.93
N ALA A 22 9.39 -5.24 -20.06
CA ALA A 22 9.88 -6.52 -20.55
C ALA A 22 11.38 -6.47 -20.92
N THR A 23 12.08 -7.59 -20.72
CA THR A 23 13.48 -7.73 -21.13
C THR A 23 13.58 -7.90 -22.65
N LYS A 24 14.72 -7.56 -23.25
CA LYS A 24 14.89 -7.66 -24.71
C LYS A 24 14.79 -9.11 -25.21
N ALA A 25 15.09 -10.09 -24.35
CA ALA A 25 14.95 -11.52 -24.65
C ALA A 25 13.48 -11.92 -24.77
N VAL A 26 12.66 -11.56 -23.76
CA VAL A 26 11.21 -11.82 -23.77
C VAL A 26 10.54 -11.14 -24.97
N ILE A 27 10.93 -9.90 -25.29
CA ILE A 27 10.39 -9.18 -26.45
C ILE A 27 10.75 -9.87 -27.78
N ALA A 28 11.97 -10.43 -27.88
CA ALA A 28 12.42 -11.11 -29.09
C ALA A 28 11.63 -12.40 -29.35
N GLU A 29 11.37 -13.14 -28.28
CA GLU A 29 10.54 -14.35 -28.29
C GLU A 29 9.08 -14.04 -28.65
N GLU A 30 8.47 -13.05 -27.97
CA GLU A 30 7.06 -12.70 -28.14
C GLU A 30 6.74 -12.08 -29.51
N VAL A 31 7.64 -11.24 -30.03
CA VAL A 31 7.43 -10.52 -31.32
C VAL A 31 7.98 -11.33 -32.51
N GLY A 32 8.74 -12.40 -32.26
CA GLY A 32 9.33 -13.25 -33.29
C GLY A 32 10.44 -12.55 -34.10
N ILE A 33 11.25 -11.69 -33.45
CA ILE A 33 12.36 -10.97 -34.09
C ILE A 33 13.65 -11.14 -33.30
N SER A 34 14.80 -10.97 -33.95
CA SER A 34 16.09 -11.14 -33.26
C SER A 34 16.31 -10.09 -32.15
N ILE A 35 17.00 -10.48 -31.08
CA ILE A 35 17.40 -9.59 -29.97
C ILE A 35 18.19 -8.38 -30.48
N SER A 36 19.01 -8.55 -31.53
CA SER A 36 19.74 -7.45 -32.17
C SER A 36 18.81 -6.44 -32.83
N THR A 37 17.71 -6.89 -33.43
CA THR A 37 16.67 -6.05 -34.02
C THR A 37 15.89 -5.31 -32.94
N VAL A 38 15.47 -5.99 -31.87
CA VAL A 38 14.88 -5.37 -30.67
C VAL A 38 15.80 -4.27 -30.14
N SER A 39 17.10 -4.54 -30.03
CA SER A 39 18.05 -3.57 -29.49
C SER A 39 18.20 -2.32 -30.36
N ARG A 40 18.23 -2.49 -31.69
CA ARG A 40 18.25 -1.38 -32.66
C ARG A 40 16.97 -0.56 -32.61
N LEU A 41 15.81 -1.21 -32.54
CA LEU A 41 14.51 -0.53 -32.43
C LEU A 41 14.41 0.27 -31.13
N CYS A 42 14.77 -0.32 -29.99
CA CYS A 42 14.73 0.41 -28.72
C CYS A 42 15.65 1.63 -28.69
N LYS A 43 16.81 1.57 -29.38
CA LYS A 43 17.72 2.72 -29.54
C LYS A 43 17.11 3.79 -30.47
N ARG A 44 16.53 3.37 -31.59
CA ARG A 44 15.91 4.26 -32.59
C ARG A 44 14.75 5.06 -32.02
N PHE A 45 13.96 4.46 -31.12
CA PHE A 45 12.79 5.09 -30.50
C PHE A 45 13.03 5.57 -29.07
N SER A 46 14.28 5.54 -28.58
CA SER A 46 14.65 6.02 -27.25
C SER A 46 13.81 5.43 -26.09
N THR A 47 13.43 4.15 -26.22
CA THR A 47 12.58 3.44 -25.24
C THR A 47 13.44 2.79 -24.16
N SER A 48 13.20 3.15 -22.90
CA SER A 48 13.81 2.55 -21.71
C SER A 48 12.88 1.53 -21.06
N LYS A 49 13.47 0.58 -20.30
CA LYS A 49 12.70 -0.42 -19.55
C LYS A 49 11.84 0.30 -18.51
N GLY A 50 10.53 0.09 -18.52
CA GLY A 50 9.64 0.58 -17.46
C GLY A 50 9.31 2.08 -17.51
N LYS A 51 9.39 2.70 -18.70
CA LYS A 51 9.07 4.13 -18.88
C LYS A 51 7.56 4.41 -18.76
N ALA A 52 6.70 3.46 -19.13
CA ALA A 52 5.25 3.57 -18.94
C ALA A 52 4.91 3.31 -17.46
N ARG A 53 5.08 4.37 -16.66
CA ARG A 53 4.90 4.38 -15.21
C ARG A 53 3.43 4.25 -14.81
N TYR A 54 3.17 3.28 -13.93
CA TYR A 54 2.06 3.17 -12.96
C TYR A 54 0.63 3.07 -13.51
N ALA A 55 0.16 3.96 -14.40
CA ALA A 55 -1.23 3.97 -14.86
C ALA A 55 -1.60 2.72 -15.68
N LEU A 56 -0.69 2.26 -16.54
CA LEU A 56 -0.85 1.01 -17.30
C LEU A 56 -0.78 -0.22 -16.40
N VAL A 57 0.10 -0.20 -15.39
CA VAL A 57 0.19 -1.27 -14.39
C VAL A 57 -1.10 -1.34 -13.56
N LEU A 58 -1.67 -0.18 -13.21
CA LEU A 58 -2.92 -0.09 -12.47
C LEU A 58 -4.11 -0.59 -13.30
N GLN A 59 -4.22 -0.19 -14.57
CA GLN A 59 -5.27 -0.68 -15.47
C GLN A 59 -5.15 -2.19 -15.76
N VAL A 60 -3.94 -2.71 -15.90
CA VAL A 60 -3.71 -4.15 -16.07
C VAL A 60 -4.04 -4.88 -14.77
N LYS A 61 -3.67 -4.33 -13.61
CA LYS A 61 -4.03 -4.87 -12.30
C LYS A 61 -5.55 -4.89 -12.10
N GLU A 62 -6.24 -3.80 -12.44
CA GLU A 62 -7.72 -3.71 -12.36
C GLU A 62 -8.38 -4.73 -13.28
N ARG A 63 -7.97 -4.83 -14.55
CA ARG A 63 -8.48 -5.88 -15.46
C ARG A 63 -8.16 -7.29 -15.01
N LEU A 64 -6.99 -7.51 -14.41
CA LEU A 64 -6.60 -8.82 -13.90
C LEU A 64 -7.46 -9.18 -12.67
N VAL A 65 -7.72 -8.22 -11.78
CA VAL A 65 -8.62 -8.39 -10.63
C VAL A 65 -10.05 -8.66 -11.11
N GLU A 66 -10.56 -7.92 -12.10
CA GLU A 66 -11.87 -8.19 -12.70
C GLU A 66 -11.94 -9.58 -13.36
N ALA A 67 -10.89 -10.00 -14.07
CA ALA A 67 -10.80 -11.34 -14.65
C ALA A 67 -10.74 -12.44 -13.56
N LEU A 68 -10.06 -12.17 -12.44
CA LEU A 68 -9.96 -13.07 -11.30
C LEU A 68 -11.26 -13.15 -10.48
N SER A 69 -12.06 -12.08 -10.44
CA SER A 69 -13.33 -12.05 -9.71
C SER A 69 -14.47 -12.83 -10.38
N ASN A 70 -14.32 -13.24 -11.64
CA ASN A 70 -15.39 -13.85 -12.44
C ASN A 70 -15.30 -15.39 -12.54
N ASP A 71 -14.31 -16.05 -11.92
CA ASP A 71 -14.08 -17.49 -12.08
C ASP A 71 -13.72 -18.15 -10.72
N ASP A 72 -14.68 -18.90 -10.16
CA ASP A 72 -14.64 -19.50 -8.82
C ASP A 72 -13.41 -20.37 -8.56
N LYS A 73 -12.82 -20.94 -9.62
CA LYS A 73 -11.60 -21.78 -9.52
C LYS A 73 -10.38 -21.02 -9.03
N TYR A 74 -10.30 -19.72 -9.28
CA TYR A 74 -9.17 -18.90 -8.82
C TYR A 74 -9.37 -18.41 -7.39
N LEU A 75 -10.62 -18.26 -6.97
CA LEU A 75 -10.98 -18.01 -5.58
C LEU A 75 -10.53 -19.19 -4.71
N ASP A 76 -10.80 -20.42 -5.14
CA ASP A 76 -10.30 -21.63 -4.50
C ASP A 76 -8.77 -21.70 -4.49
N ALA A 77 -8.11 -21.37 -5.60
CA ALA A 77 -6.64 -21.35 -5.67
C ALA A 77 -6.02 -20.28 -4.75
N ALA A 78 -6.64 -19.10 -4.64
CA ALA A 78 -6.20 -18.05 -3.74
C ALA A 78 -6.42 -18.42 -2.27
N VAL A 79 -7.54 -19.06 -1.95
CA VAL A 79 -7.83 -19.60 -0.61
C VAL A 79 -6.81 -20.68 -0.23
N MET A 80 -6.48 -21.58 -1.15
CA MET A 80 -5.44 -22.59 -0.94
C MET A 80 -4.05 -21.97 -0.73
N HIS A 81 -3.69 -20.97 -1.54
CA HIS A 81 -2.42 -20.25 -1.36
C HIS A 81 -2.36 -19.55 0.00
N LEU A 82 -3.44 -18.91 0.45
CA LEU A 82 -3.52 -18.29 1.77
C LEU A 82 -3.44 -19.34 2.90
N ALA A 83 -4.04 -20.52 2.72
CA ALA A 83 -3.95 -21.62 3.66
C ALA A 83 -2.50 -22.14 3.76
N ASP A 84 -1.80 -22.27 2.64
CA ASP A 84 -0.38 -22.67 2.59
C ASP A 84 0.54 -21.62 3.23
N ASP A 85 0.30 -20.33 3.00
CA ASP A 85 1.03 -19.25 3.65
C ASP A 85 0.82 -19.27 5.18
N LEU A 86 -0.39 -19.55 5.64
CA LEU A 86 -0.69 -19.67 7.06
C LEU A 86 -0.02 -20.91 7.67
N ALA A 87 -0.04 -22.04 6.96
CA ALA A 87 0.60 -23.28 7.38
C ALA A 87 2.13 -23.11 7.48
N SER A 88 2.77 -22.51 6.47
CA SER A 88 4.21 -22.25 6.47
C SER A 88 4.62 -21.29 7.60
N THR A 89 3.84 -20.23 7.83
CA THR A 89 4.02 -19.30 8.97
C THR A 89 3.95 -20.03 10.32
N ARG A 90 3.03 -21.00 10.46
CA ARG A 90 2.91 -21.82 11.67
C ARG A 90 4.13 -22.74 11.85
N ILE A 91 4.61 -23.37 10.79
CA ILE A 91 5.81 -24.22 10.82
C ILE A 91 7.03 -23.40 11.23
N ILE A 92 7.24 -22.24 10.62
CA ILE A 92 8.36 -21.34 10.95
C ILE A 92 8.30 -20.95 12.43
N ARG A 93 7.11 -20.58 12.94
CA ARG A 93 6.92 -20.25 14.36
C ARG A 93 7.29 -21.42 15.27
N ASN A 94 6.81 -22.62 14.96
CA ASN A 94 7.12 -23.82 15.76
C ASN A 94 8.62 -24.11 15.75
N LYS A 95 9.29 -23.97 14.61
CA LYS A 95 10.74 -24.19 14.50
C LYS A 95 11.55 -23.14 15.23
N ILE A 96 11.11 -21.89 15.27
CA ILE A 96 11.71 -20.86 16.11
C ILE A 96 11.58 -21.23 17.59
N ILE A 97 10.40 -21.65 18.04
CA ILE A 97 10.16 -22.05 19.44
C ILE A 97 11.03 -23.27 19.81
N GLU A 98 11.09 -24.28 18.94
CA GLU A 98 11.93 -25.47 19.13
C GLU A 98 13.42 -25.10 19.21
N ALA A 99 13.90 -24.23 18.32
CA ALA A 99 15.28 -23.76 18.33
C ALA A 99 15.62 -22.92 19.58
N VAL A 100 14.68 -22.12 20.09
CA VAL A 100 14.85 -21.38 21.35
C VAL A 100 14.93 -22.34 22.54
N ASN A 101 14.07 -23.35 22.59
CA ASN A 101 14.04 -24.32 23.69
C ASN A 101 15.26 -25.24 23.71
N ASN A 102 15.81 -25.57 22.53
CA ASN A 102 16.97 -26.44 22.38
C ASN A 102 18.30 -25.66 22.35
N LEU A 103 18.28 -24.36 22.66
CA LEU A 103 19.47 -23.53 22.67
C LEU A 103 20.39 -23.91 23.85
N ALA A 104 21.35 -24.78 23.59
CA ALA A 104 22.41 -25.10 24.55
C ALA A 104 23.38 -23.90 24.65
N LEU A 105 23.65 -23.46 25.88
CA LEU A 105 24.52 -22.31 26.17
C LEU A 105 25.98 -22.72 26.44
N ASP A 106 26.34 -23.93 26.03
CA ASP A 106 27.58 -24.58 26.46
C ASP A 106 28.79 -24.15 25.60
N ASP A 107 28.54 -23.75 24.36
CA ASP A 107 29.56 -23.34 23.37
C ASP A 107 29.24 -21.97 22.76
N PRO A 108 30.07 -20.93 22.99
CA PRO A 108 29.86 -19.58 22.47
C PRO A 108 29.64 -19.50 20.96
N ASP A 109 30.33 -20.32 20.16
CA ASP A 109 30.21 -20.28 18.70
C ASP A 109 28.88 -20.88 18.21
N GLN A 110 28.42 -21.95 18.86
CA GLN A 110 27.10 -22.54 18.59
C GLN A 110 25.96 -21.61 18.99
N VAL A 111 26.10 -20.94 20.13
CA VAL A 111 25.13 -19.92 20.58
C VAL A 111 25.03 -18.80 19.55
N THR A 112 26.17 -18.28 19.08
CA THR A 112 26.19 -17.17 18.13
C THR A 112 25.56 -17.55 16.79
N ASN A 113 25.84 -18.77 16.28
CA ASN A 113 25.24 -19.26 15.04
C ASN A 113 23.73 -19.50 15.18
N SER A 114 23.29 -20.02 16.32
CA SER A 114 21.87 -20.27 16.61
C SER A 114 21.09 -18.96 16.74
N LEU A 115 21.66 -17.94 17.41
CA LEU A 115 21.06 -16.60 17.50
C LEU A 115 20.96 -15.92 16.13
N ARG A 116 21.98 -16.07 15.26
CA ARG A 116 21.92 -15.57 13.88
C ARG A 116 20.81 -16.26 13.08
N ALA A 117 20.71 -17.58 13.17
CA ALA A 117 19.67 -18.35 12.50
C ALA A 117 18.26 -17.95 12.99
N LEU A 118 18.09 -17.77 14.31
CA LEU A 118 16.85 -17.29 14.92
C LEU A 118 16.47 -15.89 14.45
N ASN A 119 17.43 -14.97 14.37
CA ASN A 119 17.19 -13.62 13.88
C ASN A 119 16.75 -13.61 12.40
N SER A 120 17.39 -14.44 11.56
CA SER A 120 16.99 -14.63 10.16
C SER A 120 15.58 -15.23 10.05
N ALA A 121 15.27 -16.27 10.83
CA ALA A 121 13.95 -16.90 10.83
C ALA A 121 12.85 -15.93 11.31
N THR A 122 13.14 -15.12 12.33
CA THR A 122 12.23 -14.08 12.85
C THR A 122 11.98 -12.98 11.81
N SER A 123 13.03 -12.54 11.10
CA SER A 123 12.92 -11.54 10.03
C SER A 123 12.11 -12.05 8.84
N ALA A 124 12.29 -13.33 8.48
CA ALA A 124 11.49 -13.99 7.44
C ALA A 124 10.01 -14.08 7.87
N LEU A 125 9.74 -14.48 9.12
CA LEU A 125 8.39 -14.55 9.67
C LEU A 125 7.69 -13.19 9.67
N ALA A 126 8.36 -12.14 10.15
CA ALA A 126 7.82 -10.78 10.17
C ALA A 126 7.49 -10.28 8.74
N THR A 127 8.34 -10.62 7.77
CA THR A 127 8.12 -10.26 6.37
C THR A 127 6.91 -11.00 5.80
N ALA A 128 6.80 -12.31 6.02
CA ALA A 128 5.67 -13.12 5.58
C ALA A 128 4.35 -12.61 6.18
N GLN A 129 4.33 -12.29 7.48
CA GLN A 129 3.16 -11.72 8.15
C GLN A 129 2.77 -10.36 7.58
N LYS A 130 3.74 -9.49 7.29
CA LYS A 130 3.49 -8.18 6.68
C LYS A 130 2.90 -8.31 5.28
N ILE A 131 3.46 -9.18 4.45
CA ILE A 131 2.95 -9.45 3.10
C ILE A 131 1.54 -10.04 3.19
N GLY A 132 1.31 -11.00 4.09
CA GLY A 132 -0.01 -11.58 4.34
C GLY A 132 -1.05 -10.54 4.72
N ARG A 133 -0.74 -9.62 5.66
CA ARG A 133 -1.64 -8.52 6.05
C ARG A 133 -2.00 -7.58 4.88
N ILE A 134 -1.05 -7.30 4.01
CA ILE A 134 -1.27 -6.48 2.81
C ILE A 134 -2.14 -7.24 1.80
N ALA A 135 -1.85 -8.52 1.57
CA ALA A 135 -2.55 -9.37 0.61
C ALA A 135 -4.02 -9.62 1.01
N THR A 136 -4.30 -9.82 2.30
CA THR A 136 -5.67 -10.03 2.80
C THR A 136 -6.44 -8.73 3.03
N GLY A 137 -5.79 -7.57 2.90
CA GLY A 137 -6.41 -6.28 3.20
C GLY A 137 -6.79 -6.09 4.68
N ALA A 138 -6.23 -6.89 5.59
CA ALA A 138 -6.50 -6.81 7.03
C ALA A 138 -6.24 -5.41 7.60
N ASP A 139 -5.28 -4.67 7.03
CA ASP A 139 -4.94 -3.31 7.43
C ASP A 139 -5.97 -2.27 6.98
N ALA A 140 -6.73 -2.56 5.91
CA ALA A 140 -7.81 -1.72 5.42
C ALA A 140 -9.14 -2.03 6.14
N ALA A 141 -9.38 -3.29 6.50
CA ALA A 141 -10.56 -3.71 7.26
C ALA A 141 -10.66 -3.02 8.64
N ASN A 142 -9.53 -2.69 9.27
CA ASN A 142 -9.51 -1.93 10.53
C ASN A 142 -9.80 -0.43 10.36
N LYS A 143 -9.79 0.12 9.13
CA LYS A 143 -10.07 1.55 8.87
C LYS A 143 -11.55 1.82 8.56
N SER A 144 -12.33 0.81 8.21
CA SER A 144 -13.73 0.98 7.78
C SER A 144 -14.72 1.24 8.92
N ASP A 145 -14.27 1.29 10.17
CA ASP A 145 -15.14 1.54 11.33
C ASP A 145 -15.32 3.03 11.65
N HIS A 146 -14.68 3.93 10.88
CA HIS A 146 -14.96 5.35 10.94
C HIS A 146 -16.10 5.68 9.98
N LYS A 147 -17.34 5.54 10.45
CA LYS A 147 -18.49 6.15 9.76
C LYS A 147 -18.14 7.62 9.50
N PRO A 148 -18.23 8.12 8.25
CA PRO A 148 -18.06 9.54 8.00
C PRO A 148 -19.11 10.29 8.83
N THR A 149 -18.66 11.20 9.69
CA THR A 149 -19.56 12.15 10.35
C THR A 149 -20.20 13.00 9.26
N VAL A 150 -21.52 12.92 9.13
CA VAL A 150 -22.28 13.75 8.18
C VAL A 150 -22.26 15.18 8.73
N LEU A 151 -21.65 16.10 7.99
CA LEU A 151 -21.70 17.53 8.29
C LEU A 151 -23.07 18.06 7.83
N GLU A 152 -24.04 18.16 8.74
CA GLU A 152 -25.32 18.82 8.47
C GLU A 152 -25.18 20.34 8.67
N ILE A 153 -25.15 21.09 7.58
CA ILE A 153 -25.23 22.56 7.63
C ILE A 153 -26.72 22.93 7.67
N LYS A 154 -27.20 23.44 8.80
CA LYS A 154 -28.55 23.99 8.95
C LYS A 154 -28.49 25.51 9.05
N THR A 155 -29.40 26.19 8.35
CA THR A 155 -29.64 27.62 8.55
C THR A 155 -30.42 27.80 9.84
N MET A 156 -29.91 28.62 10.76
CA MET A 156 -30.61 28.94 12.00
C MET A 156 -31.93 29.66 11.71
N SER A 157 -32.95 29.38 12.50
CA SER A 157 -34.22 30.12 12.44
C SER A 157 -34.09 31.49 13.12
N ASP A 158 -34.99 32.42 12.81
CA ASP A 158 -35.01 33.76 13.41
C ASP A 158 -35.16 33.70 14.95
N GLU A 159 -35.87 32.70 15.46
CA GLU A 159 -36.04 32.46 16.90
C GLU A 159 -34.72 32.03 17.57
N GLU A 160 -33.94 31.15 16.92
CA GLU A 160 -32.62 30.71 17.40
C GLU A 160 -31.60 31.84 17.34
N VAL A 161 -31.69 32.72 16.34
CA VAL A 161 -30.86 33.93 16.25
C VAL A 161 -31.20 34.91 17.37
N SER A 162 -32.47 35.08 17.72
CA SER A 162 -32.90 35.96 18.82
C SER A 162 -32.36 35.48 20.16
N THR A 163 -32.48 34.19 20.46
CA THR A 163 -31.97 33.62 21.72
C THR A 163 -30.45 33.71 21.83
N MET A 164 -29.71 33.52 20.73
CA MET A 164 -28.26 33.75 20.73
C MET A 164 -27.88 35.23 20.97
N ARG A 165 -28.65 36.17 20.41
CA ARG A 165 -28.43 37.60 20.64
C ARG A 165 -28.69 37.99 22.10
N GLU A 166 -29.72 37.42 22.74
CA GLU A 166 -30.00 37.64 24.16
C GLU A 166 -28.87 37.14 25.06
N VAL A 167 -28.31 35.97 24.76
CA VAL A 167 -27.16 35.42 25.49
C VAL A 167 -25.90 36.29 25.31
N GLN A 168 -25.67 36.83 24.12
CA GLN A 168 -24.55 37.75 23.86
C GLN A 168 -24.72 39.08 24.62
N ILE A 169 -25.92 39.65 24.60
CA ILE A 169 -26.23 40.89 25.32
C ILE A 169 -26.02 40.70 26.83
N ASN A 170 -26.50 39.58 27.38
CA ASN A 170 -26.30 39.27 28.80
C ASN A 170 -24.83 39.02 29.16
N GLY A 171 -24.06 38.39 28.27
CA GLY A 171 -22.62 38.23 28.44
C GLY A 171 -21.86 39.56 28.44
N ASP A 172 -22.22 40.48 27.53
CA ASP A 172 -21.62 41.81 27.44
C ASP A 172 -21.98 42.70 28.65
N ILE A 173 -23.21 42.59 29.17
CA ILE A 173 -23.63 43.30 30.39
C ILE A 173 -22.83 42.78 31.60
N ALA A 174 -22.67 41.46 31.74
CA ALA A 174 -21.90 40.87 32.83
C ALA A 174 -20.41 41.27 32.81
N LEU A 175 -19.82 41.38 31.62
CA LEU A 175 -18.45 41.89 31.45
C LEU A 175 -18.33 43.37 31.87
N ARG A 176 -19.34 44.17 31.55
CA ARG A 176 -19.35 45.60 31.85
C ARG A 176 -19.58 45.89 33.35
N GLU A 177 -20.39 45.06 34.03
CA GLU A 177 -20.56 45.15 35.48
C GLU A 177 -19.28 44.77 36.23
N ALA A 178 -18.54 43.76 35.75
CA ALA A 178 -17.25 43.37 36.34
C ALA A 178 -16.19 44.49 36.29
N ASP A 179 -16.19 45.32 35.23
CA ASP A 179 -15.26 46.45 35.09
C ASP A 179 -15.60 47.65 35.99
N THR A 180 -16.83 47.76 36.50
CA THR A 180 -17.27 48.92 37.32
C THR A 180 -17.05 48.77 38.83
N VAL A 181 -16.64 47.59 39.31
CA VAL A 181 -16.42 47.33 40.76
C VAL A 181 -14.99 47.66 41.22
N VAL A 182 -14.07 47.96 40.29
CA VAL A 182 -12.66 48.21 40.61
C VAL A 182 -12.38 49.72 40.71
N GLU A 183 -12.41 50.19 41.97
CA GLU A 183 -11.80 51.40 42.57
C GLU A 183 -12.62 52.71 42.68
N PRO A 184 -12.38 53.58 43.71
CA PRO A 184 -11.24 53.59 44.65
C PRO A 184 -11.57 53.82 46.13
N LYS A 185 -10.72 53.34 47.05
CA LYS A 185 -10.35 54.06 48.30
C LYS A 185 -8.95 53.66 48.76
N THR A 186 -7.95 54.40 48.32
CA THR A 186 -6.70 54.61 49.06
C THR A 186 -6.70 56.06 49.50
N THR A 187 -7.18 56.32 50.72
CA THR A 187 -6.91 57.58 51.43
C THR A 187 -5.57 57.46 52.15
N CYS A 188 -4.71 58.46 51.90
CA CYS A 188 -3.47 58.74 52.60
C CYS A 188 -3.61 58.87 54.11
#